data_AF-A0A7V9L4J8-F1
#
_entry.id   AF-A0A7V9L4J8-F1
#
_cell.length_a   1.000
_cell.length_b   1.000
_cell.length_c   1.000
_cell.angle_alpha   90.00
_cell.angle_beta   90.00
_cell.angle_gamma   90.00
#
_symmetry.space_group_name_H-M   'P 1'
#
loop_
_entity.id
_entity.type
_entity.pdbx_description
1 polymer ?
#
loop_
_entity_poly.entity_id
_entity_poly.type
_entity_poly.pdbx_seq_one_letter_code
_entity_poly.pdbx_strand_id
1 'polypeptide(L)' 'QMLLGSDAGAQSLATTIQTAWATFIRGAAPAAEALPRWPIYELPRRSTMLIDRESHVVDDPAGAQRALWP' A
#
# COMPACT_ATOMS: atom_id res chain seq x y z
N GLN A 1 -14.96 0.86 6.27
CA GLN A 1 -15.10 0.26 7.62
C GLN A 1 -13.74 0.27 8.29
N MET A 2 -13.60 0.92 9.44
CA MET A 2 -12.34 1.04 10.19
C MET A 2 -11.80 -0.35 10.59
N LEU A 3 -10.49 -0.58 10.41
CA LEU A 3 -9.80 -1.78 10.86
C LEU A 3 -9.33 -1.56 12.30
N LEU A 4 -10.10 -2.06 13.27
CA LEU A 4 -9.64 -2.17 14.65
C LEU A 4 -8.88 -3.50 14.77
N GLY A 5 -7.68 -3.48 15.35
CA GLY A 5 -6.67 -4.55 15.27
C GLY A 5 -7.01 -5.90 15.90
N SER A 6 -8.28 -6.20 16.18
CA SER A 6 -8.74 -7.45 16.79
C SER A 6 -9.70 -8.28 15.92
N ASP A 7 -10.05 -7.82 14.70
CA ASP A 7 -10.86 -8.61 13.78
C ASP A 7 -10.02 -9.50 12.82
N ALA A 8 -10.60 -10.59 12.31
CA ALA A 8 -9.90 -11.53 11.42
C ALA A 8 -9.39 -10.88 10.12
N GLY A 9 -10.06 -9.81 9.65
CA GLY A 9 -9.63 -9.03 8.50
C GLY A 9 -8.36 -8.23 8.79
N ALA A 10 -8.23 -7.68 9.99
CA ALA A 10 -7.01 -7.01 10.43
C ALA A 10 -5.81 -7.98 10.48
N GLN A 11 -6.01 -9.21 10.95
CA GLN A 11 -4.94 -10.21 10.96
C GLN A 11 -4.53 -10.64 9.55
N SER A 12 -5.50 -10.87 8.65
CA SER A 12 -5.22 -11.19 7.24
C SER A 12 -4.43 -10.07 6.57
N LEU A 13 -4.86 -8.82 6.74
CA LEU A 13 -4.15 -7.66 6.20
C LEU A 13 -2.73 -7.54 6.78
N ALA A 14 -2.57 -7.77 8.09
CA ALA A 14 -1.26 -7.75 8.73
C ALA A 14 -0.32 -8.81 8.13
N THR A 15 -0.81 -10.02 7.88
CA THR A 15 -0.04 -11.06 7.18
C THR A 15 0.36 -10.62 5.78
N THR A 16 -0.57 -10.07 4.99
CA THR A 16 -0.28 -9.55 3.65
C THR A 16 0.82 -8.49 3.66
N ILE A 17 0.72 -7.52 4.56
CA ILE A 17 1.71 -6.44 4.68
C ILE A 17 3.07 -6.99 5.14
N GLN A 18 3.09 -7.88 6.13
CA GLN A 18 4.33 -8.52 6.60
C GLN A 18 5.05 -9.28 5.47
N THR A 19 4.30 -10.03 4.64
CA THR A 19 4.86 -10.71 3.47
C THR A 19 5.45 -9.72 2.48
N ALA A 20 4.74 -8.63 2.15
CA ALA A 20 5.23 -7.61 1.24
C ALA A 20 6.52 -6.96 1.74
N TRP A 21 6.61 -6.64 3.04
CA TRP A 21 7.84 -6.12 3.66
C TRP A 21 8.99 -7.12 3.63
N ALA A 22 8.74 -8.39 3.94
CA ALA A 22 9.76 -9.43 3.89
C ALA A 22 10.34 -9.58 2.47
N THR A 23 9.49 -9.54 1.44
CA THR A 23 9.92 -9.55 0.03
C THR A 23 10.78 -8.33 -0.29
N PHE A 24 10.38 -7.15 0.19
CA PHE A 24 11.14 -5.92 -0.01
C PHE A 24 12.53 -5.94 0.65
N ILE A 25 12.62 -6.41 1.90
CA ILE A 25 13.89 -6.54 2.63
C ILE A 25 14.88 -7.46 1.91
N ARG A 26 14.39 -8.43 1.12
CA ARG A 26 15.21 -9.31 0.27
C ARG A 26 15.65 -8.67 -1.04
N GLY A 27 15.37 -7.39 -1.26
CA GLY A 27 15.78 -6.63 -2.45
C GLY A 27 14.85 -6.74 -3.65
N ALA A 28 13.66 -7.30 -3.48
CA ALA A 28 12.63 -7.37 -4.52
C ALA A 28 11.57 -6.27 -4.34
N ALA A 29 10.67 -6.11 -5.32
CA ALA A 29 9.50 -5.24 -5.14
C ALA A 29 8.62 -5.76 -3.97
N PRO A 30 8.03 -4.88 -3.14
CA PRO A 30 7.09 -5.31 -2.10
C PRO A 30 5.90 -6.03 -2.75
N ALA A 31 5.76 -7.31 -2.46
CA ALA A 31 4.76 -8.16 -3.09
C ALA A 31 4.22 -9.21 -2.11
N ALA A 32 2.92 -9.44 -2.21
CA ALA A 32 2.18 -10.52 -1.57
C ALA A 32 1.03 -10.91 -2.50
N GLU A 33 0.56 -12.16 -2.42
CA GLU A 33 -0.49 -12.69 -3.32
C GLU A 33 -1.77 -11.84 -3.33
N ALA A 34 -2.15 -11.29 -2.17
CA ALA A 34 -3.33 -10.46 -2.01
C ALA A 34 -3.13 -8.98 -2.41
N LEU A 35 -1.96 -8.59 -2.91
CA LEU A 35 -1.70 -7.23 -3.38
C LEU A 35 -1.61 -7.17 -4.90
N PRO A 36 -2.13 -6.10 -5.54
CA PRO A 36 -1.78 -5.82 -6.92
C PRO A 36 -0.29 -5.44 -7.00
N ARG A 37 0.23 -5.37 -8.23
CA ARG A 37 1.61 -4.91 -8.46
C ARG A 37 1.80 -3.53 -7.83
N TRP A 38 2.76 -3.43 -6.91
CA TRP A 38 3.18 -2.16 -6.31
C TRP A 38 4.30 -1.53 -7.15
N PRO A 39 4.03 -0.47 -7.94
CA PRO A 39 5.03 0.14 -8.81
C PRO A 39 6.08 0.93 -8.03
N ILE A 40 7.23 1.15 -8.64
CA ILE A 40 8.23 2.11 -8.15
C ILE A 40 7.60 3.50 -8.12
N TYR A 41 7.87 4.23 -7.04
CA TYR A 41 7.41 5.60 -6.91
C TYR A 41 8.26 6.52 -7.79
N GLU A 42 7.63 7.15 -8.78
CA GLU A 42 8.31 8.05 -9.73
C GLU A 42 7.50 9.34 -9.92
N LEU A 43 8.22 10.45 -10.16
CA LEU A 43 7.61 11.70 -10.60
C LEU A 43 7.39 11.68 -12.13
N PRO A 44 6.29 12.26 -12.64
CA PRO A 44 5.28 13.03 -11.91
C PRO A 44 4.13 12.18 -11.33
N ARG A 45 4.07 10.89 -11.67
CA ARG A 45 2.89 10.04 -11.47
C ARG A 45 2.54 9.75 -10.00
N ARG A 46 3.56 9.62 -9.14
CA ARG A 46 3.41 9.42 -7.69
C ARG A 46 2.46 8.26 -7.32
N SER A 47 2.52 7.16 -8.07
CA SER A 47 1.70 5.98 -7.82
C SER A 47 1.92 5.46 -6.39
N THR A 48 0.84 5.37 -5.62
CA THR A 48 0.85 5.04 -4.20
C THR A 48 -0.05 3.84 -3.94
N MET A 49 0.45 2.83 -3.25
CA MET A 49 -0.39 1.73 -2.75
C MET A 49 -1.23 2.24 -1.57
N LEU A 50 -2.55 2.19 -1.70
CA LEU A 50 -3.48 2.38 -0.59
C LEU A 50 -3.74 1.01 0.03
N ILE A 51 -3.30 0.85 1.28
CA ILE A 51 -3.42 -0.38 2.04
C ILE A 51 -4.77 -0.39 2.77
N ASP A 52 -5.62 -1.34 2.42
CA ASP A 52 -6.92 -1.61 3.05
C ASP A 52 -7.27 -3.11 2.85
N ARG A 53 -8.46 -3.55 3.31
CA ARG A 53 -9.01 -4.89 3.04
C ARG A 53 -8.95 -5.25 1.56
N GLU A 54 -9.18 -4.26 0.69
CA GLU A 54 -8.97 -4.34 -0.75
C GLU A 54 -7.94 -3.28 -1.15
N SER A 55 -6.66 -3.69 -1.10
CA SER A 55 -5.55 -2.79 -1.42
C SER A 55 -5.46 -2.52 -2.92
N HIS A 56 -5.19 -1.27 -3.29
CA HIS A 56 -5.11 -0.85 -4.69
C HIS A 56 -4.13 0.31 -4.87
N VAL A 57 -3.66 0.51 -6.11
CA VAL A 57 -2.73 1.60 -6.44
C VAL A 57 -3.51 2.79 -6.99
N VAL A 58 -3.23 3.97 -6.44
CA VAL A 58 -3.79 5.24 -6.90
C VAL A 58 -2.66 6.18 -7.31
N ASP A 59 -2.85 6.85 -8.45
CA ASP A 59 -1.94 7.89 -8.92
C ASP A 59 -2.21 9.18 -8.16
N ASP A 60 -1.16 9.67 -7.50
CA ASP A 60 -1.14 10.92 -6.75
C ASP A 60 -2.34 11.24 -5.84
N PRO A 61 -2.69 10.38 -4.86
CA PRO A 61 -3.87 10.58 -4.02
C PRO A 61 -3.82 11.85 -3.15
N ALA A 62 -2.62 12.36 -2.86
CA ALA A 62 -2.42 13.56 -2.04
C ALA A 62 -2.08 14.81 -2.86
N GLY A 63 -2.24 14.78 -4.19
CA GLY A 63 -1.87 15.88 -5.09
C GLY A 63 -2.55 17.20 -4.77
N ALA A 64 -3.87 17.17 -4.58
CA ALA A 64 -4.66 18.35 -4.23
C ALA A 64 -4.21 18.96 -2.89
N GLN A 65 -3.94 18.14 -1.87
CA GLN A 65 -3.45 18.62 -0.59
C GLN A 65 -2.07 19.26 -0.71
N ARG A 66 -1.14 18.64 -1.44
CA ARG A 66 0.19 19.21 -1.67
C ARG A 66 0.15 20.52 -2.47
N ALA A 67 -0.85 20.74 -3.31
CA ALA A 67 -1.03 22.00 -4.01
C ALA A 67 -1.52 23.14 -3.10
N LEU A 68 -2.24 22.81 -2.02
CA LEU A 68 -2.73 23.78 -1.04
C LEU A 68 -1.68 24.14 0.03
N TRP A 69 -0.80 23.20 0.38
CA TRP A 69 0.33 23.39 1.30
C TRP A 69 1.65 22.94 0.64
N PRO A 70 2.27 23.81 -0.16
CA PRO A 70 3.49 23.49 -0.90
C PRO A 70 4.75 23.42 -0.02
#